data_AF-A0A661DHJ7-F1
#
_entry.id   AF-A0A661DHJ7-F1
#
_cell.length_a   1.000
_cell.length_b   1.000
_cell.length_c   1.000
_cell.angle_alpha   90.00
_cell.angle_beta   90.00
_cell.angle_gamma   90.00
#
_symmetry.space_group_name_H-M   'P 1'
#
loop_
_entity.id
_entity.type
_entity.pdbx_description
1 polymer ?
#
loop_
_entity_poly.entity_id
_entity_poly.type
_entity_poly.pdbx_seq_one_letter_code
_entity_poly.pdbx_strand_id
1 'polypeptide(L)' 'EWNEDLLEELSEVMIDSSICGLGQAAPNPIRSVIKYFPEELK' A
#
# COMPACT_ATOMS: atom_id res chain seq x y z
N GLU A 1 -11.69 3.57 10.36
CA GLU A 1 -10.96 2.30 10.44
C GLU A 1 -10.83 1.61 9.09
N TRP A 2 -9.60 1.61 8.58
CA TRP A 2 -9.21 0.87 7.38
C TRP A 2 -8.70 -0.52 7.75
N ASN A 3 -8.82 -1.48 6.83
CA ASN A 3 -8.26 -2.81 7.02
C ASN A 3 -6.79 -2.83 6.55
N GLU A 4 -5.86 -2.73 7.49
CA GLU A 4 -4.42 -2.70 7.21
C GLU A 4 -3.92 -3.97 6.52
N ASP A 5 -4.39 -5.15 6.94
CA ASP A 5 -3.99 -6.43 6.34
C ASP A 5 -4.40 -6.49 4.86
N LEU A 6 -5.61 -6.05 4.54
CA LEU A 6 -6.09 -5.99 3.15
C LEU A 6 -5.33 -4.95 2.32
N LEU A 7 -4.97 -3.81 2.92
CA LEU A 7 -4.16 -2.79 2.25
C LEU A 7 -2.76 -3.29 1.91
N GLU A 8 -2.16 -4.11 2.78
CA GLU A 8 -0.85 -4.71 2.53
C GLU A 8 -0.95 -5.80 1.45
N GLU A 9 -1.94 -6.70 1.52
CA GLU A 9 -2.18 -7.71 0.47
C GLU A 9 -2.41 -7.05 -0.90
N LEU A 10 -3.22 -5.98 -0.95
CA LEU A 10 -3.43 -5.21 -2.18
C LEU A 10 -2.12 -4.58 -2.68
N SER A 11 -1.31 -4.03 -1.76
CA SER A 11 -0.02 -3.42 -2.10
C SER A 11 0.95 -4.45 -2.70
N GLU A 12 0.97 -5.68 -2.20
CA GLU A 12 1.74 -6.79 -2.77
C GLU A 12 1.26 -7.14 -4.17
N VAL A 13 -0.06 -7.30 -4.37
CA VAL A 13 -0.65 -7.59 -5.69
C VAL A 13 -0.30 -6.49 -6.70
N MET A 14 -0.36 -5.23 -6.30
CA MET A 14 0.01 -4.09 -7.15
C MET A 14 1.47 -4.15 -7.59
N ILE A 15 2.39 -4.57 -6.73
CA ILE A 15 3.81 -4.74 -7.07
C ILE A 15 3.99 -5.90 -8.05
N ASP A 16 3.44 -7.06 -7.73
CA ASP A 16 3.68 -8.28 -8.49
C ASP A 16 2.97 -8.31 -9.85
N SER A 17 1.81 -7.67 -9.96
CA SER A 17 0.97 -7.73 -11.16
C SER A 17 1.21 -6.59 -12.15
N SER A 18 2.02 -5.58 -11.79
CA SER A 18 2.23 -4.41 -12.62
C SER A 18 3.35 -4.61 -13.64
N ILE A 19 3.00 -4.49 -14.93
CA ILE A 19 3.95 -4.59 -16.05
C ILE A 19 4.89 -3.37 -16.17
N CYS A 20 4.56 -2.26 -15.51
CA CYS A 20 5.37 -1.04 -15.52
C CYS A 20 5.73 -0.59 -14.11
N GLY A 21 6.84 0.16 -14.00
CA GLY A 21 7.37 0.62 -12.71
C GLY A 21 6.45 1.58 -11.95
N LEU A 22 5.53 2.26 -12.64
CA LEU A 22 4.55 3.13 -11.97
C LEU A 22 3.61 2.31 -11.07
N GLY A 23 3.08 1.20 -11.58
CA GLY A 23 2.19 0.34 -10.79
C GLY A 23 2.92 -0.33 -9.63
N GLN A 24 4.21 -0.66 -9.81
CA GLN A 24 5.07 -1.19 -8.75
C GLN A 24 5.36 -0.16 -7.65
N ALA A 25 5.47 1.12 -8.00
CA ALA A 25 5.73 2.20 -7.04
C ALA A 25 4.46 2.80 -6.42
N ALA A 26 3.28 2.54 -7.01
CA ALA A 26 2.00 3.05 -6.56
C ALA A 26 1.64 2.73 -5.09
N PRO A 27 2.02 1.60 -4.47
CA PRO A 27 1.77 1.35 -3.06
C PRO A 27 2.75 2.07 -2.09
N ASN A 28 3.81 2.70 -2.58
CA ASN A 28 4.79 3.38 -1.71
C ASN A 28 4.17 4.47 -0.80
N PRO A 29 3.27 5.34 -1.27
CA PRO A 29 2.60 6.31 -0.41
C PRO A 29 1.70 5.63 0.64
N ILE A 30 1.00 4.55 0.29
CA ILE A 30 0.13 3.80 1.21
C ILE A 30 0.97 3.22 2.34
N ARG A 31 2.05 2.49 2.00
CA ARG A 31 3.00 1.95 3.00
C ARG A 31 3.66 3.05 3.82
N SER A 32 3.89 4.24 3.25
CA SER A 32 4.41 5.38 3.99
C SER A 32 3.40 5.89 5.03
N VAL A 33 2.12 5.96 4.70
CA VAL A 33 1.06 6.33 5.65
C VAL A 33 0.96 5.31 6.78
N ILE A 34 0.90 4.01 6.46
CA ILE A 34 0.86 2.94 7.48
C ILE A 34 2.07 3.04 8.42
N LYS A 35 3.26 3.28 7.87
CA LYS A 35 4.51 3.34 8.64
C LYS A 35 4.67 4.59 9.50
N TYR A 36 4.30 5.76 8.97
CA TYR A 36 4.64 7.05 9.59
C TYR A 36 3.43 7.77 10.21
N PHE A 37 2.21 7.42 9.80
CA PHE A 37 0.96 8.06 10.23
C PHE A 37 -0.15 7.01 10.51
N PRO A 38 0.10 5.96 11.32
CA PRO A 38 -0.87 4.90 11.56
C PRO A 38 -2.18 5.40 12.21
N GLU A 39 -2.14 6.53 12.92
CA GLU A 39 -3.33 7.16 13.50
C GLU A 39 -4.35 7.66 12.47
N GLU A 40 -3.94 7.96 11.23
CA GLU A 40 -4.83 8.43 10.15
C GLU A 40 -5.68 7.29 9.56
N LEU A 41 -5.33 6.03 9.86
CA LEU A 41 -6.02 4.83 9.38
C LEU A 41 -7.07 4.29 10.35
N LYS A 42 -7.14 4.86 11.56
CA LYS A 42 -8.12 4.53 12.60
C LYS A 42 -9.56 4.84 12.20
#